data_AF-A0A7X8ZCT2-F1
#
_entry.id   AF-A0A7X8ZCT2-F1
#
_cell.length_a   1.000
_cell.length_b   1.000
_cell.length_c   1.000
_cell.angle_alpha   90.00
_cell.angle_beta   90.00
_cell.angle_gamma   90.00
#
_symmetry.space_group_name_H-M   'P 1'
#
loop_
_entity.id
_entity.type
_entity.pdbx_description
1 polymer ?
#
loop_
_entity_poly.entity_id
_entity_poly.type
_entity_poly.pdbx_seq_one_letter_code
_entity_poly.pdbx_strand_id
1 'polypeptide(L)'
;MIYNDGFLKVTAIQTLHTDRSYAFFLEAEGKSVLFTGDLKHPDEDFPLIAKEHKTDFIVCESAHFNATDYLPHLREYKTKLIFVLNLLRGFSIRTVTIDRITMRLCSR
;
A
#
# COMPACT_ATOMS: atom_id res chain seq x y z
N MET A 1 2.43 9.37 -14.67
CA MET A 1 1.25 8.62 -15.18
C MET A 1 1.71 7.75 -16.33
N ILE A 2 1.39 6.46 -16.33
CA ILE A 2 1.85 5.48 -17.34
C ILE A 2 0.73 4.89 -18.19
N TYR A 3 -0.53 4.99 -17.75
CA TYR A 3 -1.70 4.55 -18.49
C TYR A 3 -2.89 5.45 -18.17
N ASN A 4 -3.72 5.73 -19.18
CA ASN A 4 -5.00 6.41 -19.04
C ASN A 4 -5.87 6.14 -20.27
N ASP A 5 -7.02 5.51 -20.10
CA ASP A 5 -8.02 5.28 -21.15
C ASP A 5 -9.28 6.15 -21.00
N GLY A 6 -9.26 7.12 -20.08
CA GLY A 6 -10.39 7.96 -19.72
C GLY A 6 -11.29 7.35 -18.62
N PHE A 7 -11.14 6.07 -18.31
CA PHE A 7 -11.86 5.37 -17.25
C PHE A 7 -10.93 4.98 -16.10
N LEU A 8 -9.81 4.32 -16.41
CA LEU A 8 -8.77 3.89 -15.51
C LEU A 8 -7.50 4.72 -15.75
N LYS A 9 -6.99 5.33 -14.69
CA LYS A 9 -5.69 6.00 -14.67
C LYS A 9 -4.72 5.22 -13.80
N VAL A 10 -3.50 5.02 -14.30
CA VAL A 10 -2.42 4.34 -13.56
C VAL A 10 -1.19 5.22 -13.50
N THR A 11 -0.68 5.45 -12.30
CA THR A 11 0.56 6.17 -12.04
C THR A 11 1.56 5.24 -11.37
N ALA A 12 2.68 4.99 -12.04
CA ALA A 12 3.83 4.33 -11.42
C ALA A 12 4.65 5.36 -10.63
N ILE A 13 5.10 4.95 -9.44
CA ILE A 13 5.90 5.74 -8.51
C ILE A 13 7.11 4.88 -8.15
N GLN A 14 8.30 5.35 -8.45
CA GLN A 14 9.52 4.58 -8.19
C GLN A 14 9.71 4.40 -6.67
N THR A 15 10.00 3.17 -6.24
CA THR A 15 10.39 2.86 -4.86
C THR A 15 11.91 2.73 -4.77
N LEU A 16 12.44 2.68 -3.56
CA LEU A 16 13.87 2.53 -3.28
C LEU A 16 14.29 1.07 -3.06
N HIS A 17 13.39 0.10 -3.26
CA HIS A 17 13.68 -1.32 -3.06
C HIS A 17 14.77 -1.84 -4.02
N THR A 18 14.64 -1.52 -5.32
CA THR A 18 15.66 -1.76 -6.35
C THR A 18 15.55 -0.68 -7.44
N ASP A 19 16.55 -0.61 -8.33
CA ASP A 19 16.57 0.34 -9.46
C ASP A 19 15.33 0.27 -10.37
N ARG A 20 14.61 -0.87 -10.37
CA ARG A 20 13.42 -1.11 -11.19
C ARG A 20 12.24 -1.61 -10.34
N SER A 21 12.03 -0.99 -9.19
CA SER A 21 10.83 -1.23 -8.36
C SER A 21 9.90 -0.02 -8.38
N TYR A 22 8.59 -0.29 -8.42
CA TYR A 22 7.56 0.73 -8.52
C TYR A 22 6.32 0.35 -7.71
N ALA A 23 5.76 1.35 -7.03
CA ALA A 23 4.39 1.36 -6.55
C ALA A 23 3.46 1.81 -7.69
N PHE A 24 2.22 1.35 -7.66
CA PHE A 24 1.19 1.70 -8.63
C PHE A 24 -0.03 2.29 -7.94
N PHE A 25 -0.35 3.53 -8.29
CA PHE A 25 -1.57 4.21 -7.88
C PHE A 25 -2.60 4.15 -9.01
N LEU A 26 -3.73 3.52 -8.74
CA LEU A 26 -4.83 3.32 -9.67
C LEU A 26 -6.01 4.20 -9.26
N GLU A 27 -6.61 4.85 -10.24
CA GLU A 27 -7.80 5.70 -10.05
C GLU A 27 -8.85 5.29 -11.08
N ALA A 28 -10.07 4.99 -10.63
CA ALA A 28 -11.22 4.70 -11.48
C ALA A 28 -12.52 5.02 -10.74
N GLU A 29 -13.50 5.62 -11.43
CA GLU A 29 -14.85 5.89 -10.88
C GLU A 29 -14.86 6.58 -9.50
N GLY A 30 -13.92 7.51 -9.26
CA GLY A 30 -13.80 8.22 -7.97
C GLY A 30 -13.30 7.34 -6.80
N LYS A 31 -12.82 6.13 -7.09
CA LYS A 31 -12.11 5.23 -6.18
C LYS A 31 -10.63 5.22 -6.51
N SER A 32 -9.82 4.87 -5.51
CA SER A 32 -8.37 4.79 -5.65
C SER A 32 -7.78 3.62 -4.89
N VAL A 33 -6.79 2.97 -5.49
CA VAL A 33 -6.05 1.84 -4.91
C VAL A 33 -4.55 2.10 -5.06
N LEU A 34 -3.79 1.91 -3.99
CA LEU A 34 -2.33 1.91 -4.03
C LEU A 34 -1.81 0.49 -3.84
N PHE A 35 -0.98 0.03 -4.77
CA PHE A 35 -0.11 -1.13 -4.57
C PHE A 35 1.29 -0.60 -4.30
N THR A 36 1.87 -0.91 -3.15
CA THR A 36 3.24 -0.43 -2.82
C THR A 36 4.30 -1.12 -3.67
N GLY A 37 4.02 -2.33 -4.17
CA GLY A 37 5.08 -3.23 -4.59
C GLY A 37 5.99 -3.54 -3.40
N ASP A 38 7.26 -3.80 -3.68
CA ASP A 38 8.28 -3.91 -2.64
C ASP A 38 8.91 -2.53 -2.36
N LEU A 39 9.11 -2.26 -1.08
CA LEU A 39 9.68 -1.03 -0.53
C LEU A 39 11.07 -1.33 0.04
N LYS A 40 11.89 -0.30 0.19
CA LYS A 40 13.09 -0.41 1.01
C LYS A 40 12.69 -0.51 2.49
N HIS A 41 11.85 0.41 2.93
CA HIS A 41 11.20 0.41 4.23
C HIS A 41 10.08 1.46 4.23
N PRO A 42 8.93 1.26 4.93
CA PRO A 42 7.85 2.25 4.96
C PRO A 42 8.30 3.64 5.44
N ASP A 43 9.31 3.72 6.30
CA ASP A 43 9.88 5.00 6.76
C ASP A 43 10.72 5.74 5.71
N GLU A 44 11.19 5.04 4.67
CA GLU A 44 12.12 5.58 3.68
C GLU A 44 11.43 5.98 2.38
N ASP A 45 10.54 5.12 1.87
CA ASP A 45 10.04 5.24 0.50
C ASP A 45 8.55 4.93 0.34
N PHE A 46 7.75 5.03 1.40
CA PHE A 46 6.31 4.87 1.28
C PHE A 46 5.71 5.95 0.35
N PRO A 47 4.85 5.58 -0.64
CA PRO A 47 4.38 6.52 -1.64
C PRO A 47 3.58 7.70 -1.06
N LEU A 48 4.14 8.91 -1.16
CA LEU A 48 3.54 10.16 -0.66
C LEU A 48 2.17 10.47 -1.27
N ILE A 49 1.85 9.92 -2.45
CA ILE A 49 0.55 10.07 -3.09
C ILE A 49 -0.60 9.62 -2.17
N ALA A 50 -0.35 8.65 -1.27
CA ALA A 50 -1.34 8.18 -0.30
C ALA A 50 -1.71 9.25 0.75
N LYS A 51 -0.84 10.24 0.97
CA LYS A 51 -1.06 11.39 1.85
C LYS A 51 -1.78 12.52 1.13
N GLU A 52 -1.37 12.78 -0.11
CA GLU A 52 -1.87 13.89 -0.93
C GLU A 52 -3.29 13.62 -1.46
N HIS A 53 -3.59 12.36 -1.74
CA HIS A 53 -4.88 11.94 -2.30
C HIS A 53 -5.61 10.98 -1.37
N LYS A 54 -6.94 11.06 -1.36
CA LYS A 54 -7.77 10.04 -0.73
C LYS A 54 -7.45 8.69 -1.38
N THR A 55 -7.08 7.70 -0.58
CA THR A 55 -6.77 6.34 -1.03
C THR A 55 -7.79 5.38 -0.42
N ASP A 56 -8.71 4.82 -1.21
CA ASP A 56 -9.75 3.95 -0.65
C ASP A 56 -9.17 2.61 -0.16
N PHE A 57 -8.12 2.10 -0.81
CA PHE A 57 -7.50 0.82 -0.46
C PHE A 57 -5.98 0.83 -0.69
N ILE A 58 -5.22 0.27 0.25
CA ILE A 58 -3.76 0.12 0.10
C ILE A 58 -3.40 -1.36 0.23
N VAL A 59 -2.58 -1.84 -0.70
CA VAL A 59 -1.98 -3.17 -0.70
C VAL A 59 -0.48 -3.03 -0.48
N CYS A 60 -0.04 -3.50 0.69
CA CYS A 60 1.33 -3.38 1.18
C CYS A 60 2.05 -4.74 1.17
N GLU A 61 3.36 -4.75 0.95
CA GLU A 61 4.18 -5.93 1.23
C GLU A 61 4.51 -6.08 2.72
N SER A 62 4.93 -7.27 3.16
CA SER A 62 5.51 -7.52 4.48
C SER A 62 6.46 -8.72 4.43
N ALA A 63 7.20 -8.86 3.31
CA ALA A 63 8.24 -9.88 3.20
C ALA A 63 9.52 -9.41 3.90
N HIS A 64 9.87 -8.13 3.74
CA HIS A 64 11.15 -7.59 4.16
C HIS A 64 11.12 -6.94 5.56
N PHE A 65 9.93 -6.55 6.04
CA PHE A 65 9.73 -5.86 7.31
C PHE A 65 8.33 -6.17 7.88
N ASN A 66 8.08 -5.78 9.13
CA ASN A 66 6.86 -6.16 9.83
C ASN A 66 5.68 -5.31 9.36
N ALA A 67 4.49 -5.92 9.33
CA ALA A 67 3.26 -5.20 9.02
C ALA A 67 2.97 -4.02 9.98
N THR A 68 3.51 -4.08 11.21
CA THR A 68 3.39 -3.00 12.20
C THR A 68 4.22 -1.77 11.86
N ASP A 69 5.20 -1.89 10.96
CA ASP A 69 6.11 -0.79 10.60
C ASP A 69 5.38 0.27 9.75
N TYR A 70 4.24 -0.09 9.15
CA TYR A 70 3.37 0.86 8.46
C TYR A 70 2.57 1.77 9.40
N LEU A 71 2.34 1.36 10.66
CA LEU A 71 1.37 2.03 11.54
C LEU A 71 1.58 3.54 11.73
N PRO A 72 2.82 4.05 11.88
CA PRO A 72 3.06 5.49 11.98
C PRO A 72 2.54 6.26 10.76
N HIS A 73 2.80 5.73 9.56
CA HIS A 73 2.40 6.34 8.29
C HIS A 73 0.89 6.30 8.09
N LEU A 74 0.28 5.16 8.41
CA LEU A 74 -1.14 4.92 8.14
C LEU A 74 -2.06 5.80 9.00
N ARG A 75 -1.63 6.20 10.20
CA ARG A 75 -2.39 7.14 11.04
C ARG A 75 -2.57 8.52 10.41
N GLU A 76 -1.67 8.92 9.53
CA GLU A 76 -1.72 10.21 8.85
C GLU A 76 -2.61 10.20 7.60
N TYR A 77 -3.00 9.03 7.11
CA TYR A 77 -3.65 8.87 5.82
C TYR A 77 -5.16 8.67 5.92
N LYS A 78 -5.90 9.24 4.95
CA LYS A 78 -7.36 9.10 4.84
C LYS A 78 -7.74 7.79 4.14
N THR A 79 -7.23 6.67 4.62
CA THR A 79 -7.44 5.34 4.03
C THR A 79 -8.53 4.56 4.75
N LYS A 80 -9.35 3.83 3.99
CA LYS A 80 -10.47 3.03 4.57
C LYS A 80 -10.08 1.59 4.91
N LEU A 81 -9.19 0.98 4.14
CA LEU A 81 -8.84 -0.43 4.30
C LEU A 81 -7.42 -0.71 3.80
N ILE A 82 -6.69 -1.58 4.50
CA ILE A 82 -5.33 -1.96 4.17
C ILE A 82 -5.19 -3.47 4.14
N PHE A 83 -4.51 -3.96 3.12
CA PHE A 83 -4.23 -5.37 2.93
C PHE A 83 -2.74 -5.59 2.88
N VAL A 84 -2.23 -6.44 3.77
CA VAL A 84 -0.80 -6.73 3.84
C VAL A 84 -0.55 -8.12 3.28
N LEU A 85 0.22 -8.17 2.19
CA LEU A 85 0.58 -9.34 1.40
C LEU A 85 2.08 -9.63 1.52
N ASN A 86 2.53 -10.70 0.85
CA ASN A 86 3.94 -11.15 0.86
C ASN A 86 4.48 -11.54 2.24
N LEU A 87 3.64 -12.04 3.15
CA LEU A 87 4.11 -12.60 4.41
C LEU A 87 4.92 -13.89 4.15
N LEU A 88 6.19 -13.90 4.56
CA LEU A 88 6.98 -15.13 4.60
C LEU A 88 6.36 -16.09 5.64
N ARG A 89 6.29 -17.38 5.28
CA ARG A 89 5.54 -18.48 5.93
C ARG A 89 5.38 -18.39 7.46
N GLY A 90 4.20 -18.73 7.96
CA GLY A 90 3.95 -19.00 9.39
C GLY A 90 2.92 -18.08 10.08
N PHE A 91 2.38 -17.09 9.38
CA PHE A 91 1.32 -16.23 9.91
C PHE A 91 -0.07 -16.82 9.63
N SER A 92 -0.96 -16.79 10.62
CA SER A 92 -2.40 -17.05 10.43
C SER A 92 -3.09 -15.76 9.98
N ILE A 93 -4.18 -15.87 9.21
CA ILE A 93 -4.98 -14.69 8.81
C ILE A 93 -5.40 -13.94 10.07
N ARG A 94 -4.92 -12.70 10.22
CA ARG A 94 -5.25 -11.84 11.36
C ARG A 94 -5.78 -10.52 10.84
N THR A 95 -6.94 -10.13 11.35
CA THR A 95 -7.45 -8.78 11.18
C THR A 95 -7.02 -7.97 12.38
N VAL A 96 -6.23 -6.93 12.14
CA VAL A 96 -5.81 -5.96 13.15
C VAL A 96 -6.51 -4.66 12.82
N THR A 97 -7.44 -4.23 13.67
CA THR A 97 -8.09 -2.92 13.53
C THR A 97 -7.35 -1.93 14.41
N ILE A 98 -6.83 -0.86 13.81
CA ILE A 98 -6.17 0.24 14.51
C ILE A 98 -6.94 1.50 14.17
N ASP A 99 -7.58 2.07 15.19
CA ASP A 99 -8.50 3.21 15.08
C ASP A 99 -9.62 2.97 14.03
N ARG A 100 -9.61 3.71 12.91
CA ARG A 100 -10.58 3.57 11.80
C ARG A 100 -10.09 2.67 10.66
N ILE A 101 -8.88 2.12 10.79
CA ILE A 101 -8.21 1.37 9.73
C ILE A 101 -8.25 -0.10 10.06
N THR A 102 -8.86 -0.89 9.17
CA THR A 102 -8.82 -2.35 9.24
C THR A 102 -7.64 -2.84 8.41
N MET A 103 -6.67 -3.50 9.06
CA MET A 103 -5.54 -4.14 8.41
C MET A 103 -5.77 -5.65 8.39
N ARG A 104 -5.76 -6.25 7.20
CA ARG A 104 -5.91 -7.71 7.05
C ARG A 104 -4.59 -8.32 6.60
N LEU A 105 -4.04 -9.17 7.46
CA LEU A 105 -2.83 -9.95 7.23
C LEU A 105 -3.24 -11.27 6.60
N CYS A 106 -2.76 -11.55 5.38
CA CYS A 106 -3.12 -12.77 4.65
C CYS A 106 -1.85 -13.50 4.21
N SER A 107 -1.64 -14.72 4.73
CA SER A 107 -0.64 -15.65 4.22
C SER A 107 -1.27 -16.59 3.19
N ARG A 108 -0.44 -17.20 2.34
CA ARG A 108 -0.85 -18.28 1.44
C ARG A 108 -1.00 -19.61 2.19
#